data_AF-A0A2W7B6B1-F1
#
_entry.id   AF-A0A2W7B6B1-F1
#
_cell.length_a   1.000
_cell.length_b   1.000
_cell.length_c   1.000
_cell.angle_alpha   90.00
_cell.angle_beta   90.00
_cell.angle_gamma   90.00
#
_symmetry.space_group_name_H-M   'P 1'
#
loop_
_entity.id
_entity.type
_entity.pdbx_description
1 polymer ?
#
loop_
_entity_poly.entity_id
_entity_poly.type
_entity_poly.pdbx_seq_one_letter_code
_entity_poly.pdbx_strand_id
1 'polypeptide(L)'
;MSDSQNAGSNFVLDNYVGNASVFGANQLPDILGLVQSKLQQAAASPDLFAQVFGDKANTAEIQAMRSQWSVGDFSQLPSIQILSAANFNNALGAYASSNQTVYLSDTLLKYNAAPIDSFSGAAGVLVEETFHWLDDRVGEDTKGDEGEFARNLIFGLSLSGDELTRIKQEDDRGVVVVNGQLISVEMATLPTVTIAATDAASAEVIAGQVLNPGRFTLTRTGSTASTLTVDYTVAGTATNGIDYSNLSGSVTFAAGANKAFVDVNVIDDADFEGA
;
A
#
# COMPACT_ATOMS: atom_id res chain seq x y z
N MET A 1 -23.52 -16.92 -24.20
CA MET A 1 -24.53 -15.87 -23.97
C MET A 1 -23.78 -14.57 -23.84
N SER A 2 -24.14 -13.57 -24.64
CA SER A 2 -23.45 -12.29 -24.78
C SER A 2 -23.57 -11.49 -23.50
N ASP A 3 -22.45 -11.19 -22.86
CA ASP A 3 -22.41 -10.33 -21.69
C ASP A 3 -22.37 -8.87 -22.16
N SER A 4 -23.58 -8.30 -22.32
CA SER A 4 -23.81 -6.93 -22.76
C SER A 4 -24.17 -6.02 -21.59
N GLN A 5 -23.39 -6.08 -20.51
CA GLN A 5 -23.43 -5.06 -19.45
C GLN A 5 -22.11 -4.30 -19.36
N ASN A 6 -21.64 -3.83 -20.51
CA ASN A 6 -20.62 -2.79 -20.59
C ASN A 6 -21.34 -1.45 -20.80
N ALA A 7 -21.86 -0.88 -19.71
CA ALA A 7 -22.40 0.47 -19.68
C ALA A 7 -21.62 1.28 -18.64
N GLY A 8 -20.44 1.77 -19.04
CA GLY A 8 -19.73 2.85 -18.33
C GLY A 8 -18.25 2.66 -17.99
N SER A 9 -17.64 1.50 -18.26
CA SER A 9 -16.22 1.28 -17.90
C SER A 9 -15.28 1.68 -19.05
N ASN A 10 -14.47 2.73 -18.86
CA ASN A 10 -13.43 3.16 -19.81
C ASN A 10 -12.00 2.78 -19.37
N PHE A 11 -11.84 1.96 -18.33
CA PHE A 11 -10.58 1.26 -18.14
C PHE A 11 -10.46 0.19 -19.23
N VAL A 12 -9.69 0.47 -20.27
CA VAL A 12 -9.39 -0.51 -21.32
C VAL A 12 -8.32 -1.46 -20.77
N LEU A 13 -8.76 -2.67 -20.43
CA LEU A 13 -7.88 -3.79 -20.06
C LEU A 13 -7.32 -4.43 -21.34
N ASP A 14 -6.31 -3.81 -21.92
CA ASP A 14 -5.57 -4.45 -23.01
C ASP A 14 -4.60 -5.49 -22.42
N ASN A 15 -4.54 -6.69 -23.02
CA ASN A 15 -3.60 -7.78 -22.69
C ASN A 15 -3.73 -8.46 -21.32
N TYR A 16 -4.91 -8.54 -20.69
CA TYR A 16 -5.10 -9.57 -19.66
C TYR A 16 -5.16 -10.96 -20.31
N VAL A 17 -4.01 -11.63 -20.42
CA VAL A 17 -3.87 -13.00 -20.92
C VAL A 17 -4.15 -14.06 -19.81
N GLY A 18 -4.46 -13.59 -18.60
CA GLY A 18 -4.83 -14.45 -17.48
C GLY A 18 -6.26 -14.98 -17.61
N ASN A 19 -6.54 -16.09 -16.94
CA ASN A 19 -7.90 -16.58 -16.85
C ASN A 19 -8.71 -15.65 -15.94
N ALA A 20 -9.80 -15.07 -16.43
CA ALA A 20 -10.69 -14.26 -15.61
C ALA A 20 -11.27 -15.04 -14.40
N SER A 21 -11.12 -16.37 -14.37
CA SER A 21 -11.41 -17.21 -13.22
C SER A 21 -10.49 -17.00 -12.00
N VAL A 22 -9.41 -16.23 -12.11
CA VAL A 22 -8.54 -15.89 -10.97
C VAL A 22 -9.17 -14.77 -10.10
N PHE A 23 -10.15 -14.04 -10.62
CA PHE A 23 -10.74 -12.84 -10.00
C PHE A 23 -11.88 -13.08 -8.99
N GLY A 24 -12.13 -14.32 -8.56
CA GLY A 24 -13.45 -14.63 -7.99
C GLY A 24 -14.57 -14.14 -8.93
N ALA A 25 -15.80 -13.99 -8.45
CA ALA A 25 -16.81 -13.29 -9.24
C ALA A 25 -16.75 -11.78 -8.90
N ASN A 26 -16.68 -10.92 -9.92
CA ASN A 26 -16.92 -9.46 -9.86
C ASN A 26 -15.89 -8.55 -9.15
N GLN A 27 -14.72 -9.03 -8.74
CA GLN A 27 -13.73 -8.19 -8.03
C GLN A 27 -13.23 -6.97 -8.84
N LEU A 28 -13.00 -7.14 -10.14
CA LEU A 28 -12.45 -6.06 -10.96
C LEU A 28 -13.46 -4.91 -11.17
N PRO A 29 -14.72 -5.15 -11.57
CA PRO A 29 -15.75 -4.11 -11.57
C PRO A 29 -15.90 -3.34 -10.25
N ASP A 30 -15.83 -4.03 -9.10
CA ASP A 30 -15.98 -3.41 -7.78
C ASP A 30 -14.81 -2.46 -7.48
N ILE A 31 -13.58 -2.86 -7.78
CA ILE A 31 -12.38 -2.01 -7.65
C ILE A 31 -12.52 -0.76 -8.51
N LEU A 32 -12.84 -0.94 -9.80
CA LEU A 32 -12.92 0.18 -10.74
C LEU A 32 -14.05 1.14 -10.35
N GLY A 33 -15.18 0.63 -9.89
CA GLY A 33 -16.29 1.44 -9.38
C GLY A 33 -15.89 2.25 -8.16
N LEU A 34 -15.13 1.66 -7.22
CA LEU A 34 -14.60 2.41 -6.07
C LEU A 34 -13.59 3.48 -6.50
N VAL A 35 -12.64 3.16 -7.38
CA VAL A 35 -11.66 4.11 -7.90
C VAL A 35 -12.36 5.29 -8.55
N GLN A 36 -13.33 5.05 -9.44
CA GLN A 36 -14.14 6.09 -10.06
C GLN A 36 -14.87 6.97 -9.02
N SER A 37 -15.49 6.35 -8.01
CA SER A 37 -16.14 7.09 -6.92
C SER A 37 -15.15 7.98 -6.17
N LYS A 38 -13.95 7.47 -5.90
CA LYS A 38 -12.87 8.20 -5.22
C LYS A 38 -12.32 9.35 -6.06
N LEU A 39 -12.10 9.14 -7.36
CA LEU A 39 -11.66 10.18 -8.28
C LEU A 39 -12.73 11.27 -8.46
N GLN A 40 -14.02 10.91 -8.51
CA GLN A 40 -15.12 11.88 -8.53
C GLN A 40 -15.18 12.72 -7.25
N GLN A 41 -15.01 12.08 -6.08
CA GLN A 41 -14.92 12.79 -4.80
C GLN A 41 -13.72 13.74 -4.77
N ALA A 42 -12.56 13.28 -5.23
CA ALA A 42 -11.35 14.09 -5.32
C ALA A 42 -11.57 15.30 -6.24
N ALA A 43 -12.18 15.11 -7.41
CA ALA A 43 -12.45 16.15 -8.39
C ALA A 43 -13.26 17.34 -7.82
N ALA A 44 -14.14 17.07 -6.86
CA ALA A 44 -14.90 18.08 -6.13
C ALA A 44 -14.06 18.92 -5.14
N SER A 45 -12.79 18.56 -4.88
CA SER A 45 -11.88 19.21 -3.94
C SER A 45 -10.68 19.85 -4.65
N PRO A 46 -10.75 21.15 -5.05
CA PRO A 46 -9.61 21.85 -5.64
C PRO A 46 -8.37 21.86 -4.73
N ASP A 47 -8.58 21.97 -3.42
CA ASP A 47 -7.50 22.03 -2.42
C ASP A 47 -6.69 20.74 -2.37
N LEU A 48 -7.27 19.60 -2.73
CA LEU A 48 -6.53 18.34 -2.83
C LEU A 48 -5.50 18.42 -3.96
N PHE A 49 -5.91 18.85 -5.15
CA PHE A 49 -5.00 18.99 -6.29
C PHE A 49 -3.93 20.06 -6.02
N ALA A 50 -4.29 21.16 -5.37
CA ALA A 50 -3.31 22.20 -5.00
C ALA A 50 -2.28 21.69 -3.98
N GLN A 51 -2.66 20.80 -3.06
CA GLN A 51 -1.72 20.16 -2.13
C GLN A 51 -0.76 19.22 -2.85
N VAL A 52 -1.27 18.40 -3.78
CA VAL A 52 -0.48 17.39 -4.49
C VAL A 52 0.41 18.04 -5.55
N PHE A 53 -0.15 18.89 -6.42
CA PHE A 53 0.52 19.40 -7.62
C PHE A 53 0.96 20.87 -7.52
N GLY A 54 0.68 21.55 -6.41
CA GLY A 54 0.97 22.98 -6.27
C GLY A 54 0.27 23.82 -7.36
N ASP A 55 1.03 24.69 -8.02
CA ASP A 55 0.52 25.57 -9.08
C ASP A 55 0.02 24.79 -10.31
N LYS A 56 0.53 23.58 -10.56
CA LYS A 56 0.09 22.74 -11.69
C LYS A 56 -1.37 22.33 -11.59
N ALA A 57 -1.96 22.37 -10.38
CA ALA A 57 -3.39 22.17 -10.14
C ALA A 57 -4.28 23.16 -10.92
N ASN A 58 -3.74 24.32 -11.32
CA ASN A 58 -4.47 25.36 -12.05
C ASN A 58 -4.33 25.24 -13.57
N THR A 59 -3.60 24.26 -14.09
CA THR A 59 -3.49 24.03 -15.53
C THR A 59 -4.85 23.69 -16.14
N ALA A 60 -5.05 24.07 -17.41
CA ALA A 60 -6.30 23.78 -18.12
C ALA A 60 -6.61 22.28 -18.17
N GLU A 61 -5.57 21.45 -18.17
CA GLU A 61 -5.66 20.00 -18.19
C GLU A 61 -6.22 19.42 -16.88
N ILE A 62 -5.68 19.80 -15.72
CA ILE A 62 -6.26 19.41 -14.42
C ILE A 62 -7.71 19.90 -14.30
N GLN A 63 -7.99 21.14 -14.70
CA GLN A 63 -9.34 21.71 -14.58
C GLN A 63 -10.35 20.99 -15.50
N ALA A 64 -9.94 20.60 -16.71
CA ALA A 64 -10.75 19.79 -17.61
C ALA A 64 -11.01 18.39 -17.04
N MET A 65 -9.94 17.72 -16.56
CA MET A 65 -10.04 16.38 -15.96
C MET A 65 -10.98 16.38 -14.77
N ARG A 66 -10.83 17.34 -13.85
CA ARG A 66 -11.72 17.50 -12.69
C ARG A 66 -13.17 17.74 -13.10
N SER A 67 -13.39 18.55 -14.14
CA SER A 67 -14.76 18.81 -14.65
C SER A 67 -15.41 17.54 -15.20
N GLN A 68 -14.66 16.70 -15.90
CA GLN A 68 -15.11 15.40 -16.43
C GLN A 68 -15.39 14.40 -15.30
N TRP A 69 -14.43 14.20 -14.40
CA TRP A 69 -14.58 13.26 -13.28
C TRP A 69 -15.73 13.65 -12.35
N SER A 70 -15.97 14.94 -12.15
CA SER A 70 -17.10 15.44 -11.33
C SER A 70 -18.47 14.99 -11.86
N VAL A 71 -18.60 14.80 -13.17
CA VAL A 71 -19.84 14.33 -13.82
C VAL A 71 -19.82 12.83 -14.15
N GLY A 72 -18.79 12.11 -13.70
CA GLY A 72 -18.64 10.67 -13.92
C GLY A 72 -18.12 10.29 -15.31
N ASP A 73 -17.55 11.24 -16.05
CA ASP A 73 -16.80 10.93 -17.27
C ASP A 73 -15.36 10.58 -16.91
N PHE A 74 -14.98 9.33 -17.14
CA PHE A 74 -13.64 8.78 -16.89
C PHE A 74 -13.01 8.22 -18.18
N SER A 75 -13.47 8.65 -19.36
CA SER A 75 -12.93 8.23 -20.66
C SER A 75 -11.45 8.57 -20.91
N GLN A 76 -10.88 9.36 -20.02
CA GLN A 76 -9.54 9.92 -20.10
C GLN A 76 -8.53 9.09 -19.32
N LEU A 77 -8.97 8.19 -18.43
CA LEU A 77 -8.08 7.41 -17.57
C LEU A 77 -7.09 6.54 -18.39
N PRO A 78 -5.88 6.29 -17.85
CA PRO A 78 -4.86 5.52 -18.55
C PRO A 78 -5.27 4.06 -18.75
N SER A 79 -4.65 3.39 -19.72
CA SER A 79 -4.77 1.95 -19.88
C SER A 79 -4.17 1.23 -18.68
N ILE A 80 -4.80 0.12 -18.26
CA ILE A 80 -4.28 -0.75 -17.20
C ILE A 80 -3.84 -2.07 -17.80
N GLN A 81 -2.64 -2.52 -17.44
CA GLN A 81 -2.17 -3.88 -17.70
C GLN A 81 -1.81 -4.59 -16.39
N ILE A 82 -2.05 -5.89 -16.32
CA ILE A 82 -1.66 -6.70 -15.17
C ILE A 82 -0.43 -7.52 -15.56
N LEU A 83 0.63 -7.45 -14.76
CA LEU A 83 1.82 -8.30 -14.95
C LEU A 83 2.03 -9.21 -13.75
N SER A 84 2.84 -10.25 -13.94
CA SER A 84 3.29 -11.10 -12.83
C SER A 84 4.09 -10.29 -11.84
N ALA A 85 3.90 -10.51 -10.54
CA ALA A 85 4.70 -9.89 -9.48
C ALA A 85 6.22 -10.06 -9.66
N ALA A 86 6.66 -11.13 -10.32
CA ALA A 86 8.07 -11.34 -10.66
C ALA A 86 8.65 -10.22 -11.56
N ASN A 87 7.79 -9.48 -12.26
CA ASN A 87 8.17 -8.38 -13.14
C ASN A 87 8.15 -7.00 -12.44
N PHE A 88 7.80 -6.93 -11.15
CA PHE A 88 7.56 -5.68 -10.42
C PHE A 88 8.62 -5.30 -9.39
N ASN A 89 9.69 -6.08 -9.21
CA ASN A 89 10.73 -5.77 -8.22
C ASN A 89 10.17 -5.43 -6.81
N ASN A 90 9.13 -6.17 -6.37
CA ASN A 90 8.35 -5.98 -5.13
C ASN A 90 7.34 -4.82 -5.09
N ALA A 91 7.19 -4.04 -6.15
CA ALA A 91 6.10 -3.07 -6.28
C ALA A 91 4.74 -3.75 -6.50
N LEU A 92 3.67 -3.03 -6.15
CA LEU A 92 2.29 -3.45 -6.35
C LEU A 92 1.64 -2.76 -7.55
N GLY A 93 2.02 -1.52 -7.82
CA GLY A 93 1.65 -0.76 -9.01
C GLY A 93 2.88 -0.16 -9.65
N ALA A 94 2.71 0.31 -10.88
CA ALA A 94 3.68 1.16 -11.53
C ALA A 94 3.05 2.00 -12.65
N TYR A 95 3.44 3.25 -12.79
CA TYR A 95 3.08 4.12 -13.90
C TYR A 95 4.26 4.30 -14.86
N ALA A 96 4.04 4.03 -16.15
CA ALA A 96 5.02 4.26 -17.20
C ALA A 96 4.66 5.46 -18.07
N SER A 97 5.39 6.56 -17.91
CA SER A 97 5.25 7.75 -18.77
C SER A 97 5.51 7.47 -20.25
N SER A 98 6.44 6.55 -20.55
CA SER A 98 6.83 6.21 -21.93
C SER A 98 5.69 5.70 -22.82
N ASN A 99 4.65 5.13 -22.23
CA ASN A 99 3.50 4.59 -22.96
C ASN A 99 2.15 4.89 -22.27
N GLN A 100 2.15 5.78 -21.27
CA GLN A 100 0.97 6.21 -20.50
C GLN A 100 0.15 5.03 -19.94
N THR A 101 0.82 3.97 -19.48
CA THR A 101 0.17 2.76 -18.99
C THR A 101 0.39 2.59 -17.49
N VAL A 102 -0.66 2.23 -16.78
CA VAL A 102 -0.60 1.75 -15.39
C VAL A 102 -0.45 0.24 -15.40
N TYR A 103 0.57 -0.26 -14.73
CA TYR A 103 0.82 -1.67 -14.52
C TYR A 103 0.42 -2.05 -13.10
N LEU A 104 -0.38 -3.11 -12.95
CA LEU A 104 -0.72 -3.69 -11.65
C LEU A 104 -0.06 -5.07 -11.47
N SER A 105 0.51 -5.29 -10.30
CA SER A 105 1.05 -6.58 -9.89
C SER A 105 -0.10 -7.56 -9.65
N ASP A 106 0.00 -8.76 -10.21
CA ASP A 106 -0.97 -9.82 -9.98
C ASP A 106 -1.05 -10.28 -8.50
N THR A 107 -0.11 -9.85 -7.65
CA THR A 107 -0.16 -10.03 -6.19
C THR A 107 -1.35 -9.31 -5.57
N LEU A 108 -1.67 -8.09 -6.03
CA LEU A 108 -2.83 -7.32 -5.56
C LEU A 108 -4.16 -8.06 -5.78
N LEU A 109 -4.18 -8.93 -6.77
CA LEU A 109 -5.36 -9.68 -7.21
C LEU A 109 -5.44 -11.07 -6.56
N LYS A 110 -4.33 -11.54 -5.99
CA LYS A 110 -4.21 -12.84 -5.31
C LYS A 110 -4.27 -12.73 -3.79
N TYR A 111 -4.21 -11.51 -3.25
CA TYR A 111 -4.11 -11.28 -1.82
C TYR A 111 -5.48 -11.24 -1.14
N ASN A 112 -5.66 -12.10 -0.14
CA ASN A 112 -6.77 -12.07 0.82
C ASN A 112 -6.45 -11.24 2.08
N ALA A 113 -5.23 -10.69 2.21
CA ALA A 113 -4.79 -10.06 3.47
C ALA A 113 -5.25 -8.60 3.66
N ALA A 114 -5.69 -7.94 2.58
CA ALA A 114 -6.39 -6.66 2.63
C ALA A 114 -7.56 -6.72 1.63
N PRO A 115 -8.73 -6.12 1.95
CA PRO A 115 -9.80 -6.01 0.97
C PRO A 115 -9.26 -5.34 -0.30
N ILE A 116 -9.53 -5.93 -1.47
CA ILE A 116 -8.98 -5.47 -2.74
C ILE A 116 -9.43 -4.03 -3.09
N ASP A 117 -10.53 -3.61 -2.50
CA ASP A 117 -11.17 -2.29 -2.51
C ASP A 117 -10.71 -1.38 -1.35
N SER A 118 -9.52 -1.61 -0.79
CA SER A 118 -8.97 -0.81 0.31
C SER A 118 -7.84 0.13 -0.11
N PHE A 119 -7.46 1.01 0.83
CA PHE A 119 -6.32 1.91 0.73
C PHE A 119 -5.00 1.20 0.40
N SER A 120 -4.77 0.02 0.98
CA SER A 120 -3.57 -0.80 0.72
C SER A 120 -3.80 -1.89 -0.35
N GLY A 121 -4.99 -1.91 -0.95
CA GLY A 121 -5.38 -2.83 -2.00
C GLY A 121 -5.26 -2.22 -3.39
N ALA A 122 -5.85 -2.88 -4.39
CA ALA A 122 -5.77 -2.47 -5.79
C ALA A 122 -6.40 -1.09 -6.03
N ALA A 123 -7.46 -0.73 -5.29
CA ALA A 123 -8.08 0.59 -5.41
C ALA A 123 -7.14 1.73 -5.00
N GLY A 124 -6.42 1.58 -3.89
CA GLY A 124 -5.43 2.56 -3.45
C GLY A 124 -4.28 2.70 -4.43
N VAL A 125 -3.72 1.58 -4.90
CA VAL A 125 -2.66 1.57 -5.91
C VAL A 125 -3.12 2.22 -7.21
N LEU A 126 -4.33 1.92 -7.70
CA LEU A 126 -4.83 2.56 -8.92
C LEU A 126 -5.01 4.07 -8.76
N VAL A 127 -5.44 4.55 -7.59
CA VAL A 127 -5.53 5.99 -7.34
C VAL A 127 -4.16 6.65 -7.35
N GLU A 128 -3.17 6.02 -6.72
CA GLU A 128 -1.76 6.45 -6.72
C GLU A 128 -1.22 6.59 -8.15
N GLU A 129 -1.27 5.52 -8.93
CA GLU A 129 -0.76 5.50 -10.30
C GLU A 129 -1.54 6.41 -11.25
N THR A 130 -2.83 6.66 -10.98
CA THR A 130 -3.60 7.66 -11.72
C THR A 130 -3.08 9.07 -11.46
N PHE A 131 -2.57 9.37 -10.27
CA PHE A 131 -2.03 10.68 -9.95
C PHE A 131 -0.61 10.89 -10.48
N HIS A 132 0.22 9.85 -10.55
CA HIS A 132 1.47 9.88 -11.33
C HIS A 132 1.20 10.16 -12.82
N TRP A 133 0.23 9.44 -13.41
CA TRP A 133 -0.21 9.69 -14.78
C TRP A 133 -0.70 11.12 -14.99
N LEU A 134 -1.44 11.67 -14.04
CA LEU A 134 -1.96 13.02 -14.14
C LEU A 134 -0.84 14.07 -14.01
N ASP A 135 0.17 13.82 -13.19
CA ASP A 135 1.33 14.70 -13.01
C ASP A 135 2.14 14.85 -14.30
N ASP A 136 2.44 13.73 -14.96
CA ASP A 136 3.17 13.62 -16.23
C ASP A 136 2.50 14.40 -17.37
N ARG A 137 1.19 14.63 -17.30
CA ARG A 137 0.45 15.41 -18.30
C ARG A 137 0.60 16.91 -18.14
N VAL A 138 0.97 17.38 -16.95
CA VAL A 138 0.83 18.80 -16.59
C VAL A 138 2.14 19.52 -16.34
N GLY A 139 3.27 18.90 -16.72
CA GLY A 139 4.56 19.56 -16.81
C GLY A 139 5.73 18.62 -16.46
N GLU A 140 6.77 19.21 -15.90
CA GLU A 140 7.84 18.45 -15.26
C GLU A 140 7.29 17.77 -14.02
N ASP A 141 7.82 16.57 -13.75
CA ASP A 141 7.51 15.75 -12.58
C ASP A 141 7.56 16.58 -11.29
N THR A 142 6.48 16.51 -10.50
CA THR A 142 6.47 17.13 -9.18
C THR A 142 7.47 16.37 -8.30
N LYS A 143 8.06 17.07 -7.33
CA LYS A 143 9.05 16.46 -6.46
C LYS A 143 8.37 15.68 -5.32
N GLY A 144 8.58 14.38 -5.30
CA GLY A 144 8.16 13.49 -4.23
C GLY A 144 7.48 12.28 -4.82
N ASP A 145 6.58 11.71 -4.03
CA ASP A 145 5.61 10.72 -4.48
C ASP A 145 4.20 11.33 -4.40
N GLU A 146 3.81 12.03 -5.46
CA GLU A 146 2.52 12.71 -5.58
C GLU A 146 1.37 11.73 -5.66
N GLY A 147 1.62 10.54 -6.23
CA GLY A 147 0.67 9.45 -6.25
C GLY A 147 0.31 9.02 -4.84
N GLU A 148 1.31 8.72 -4.00
CA GLU A 148 1.10 8.35 -2.61
C GLU A 148 0.43 9.49 -1.84
N PHE A 149 0.88 10.74 -2.06
CA PHE A 149 0.26 11.87 -1.39
C PHE A 149 -1.23 11.98 -1.72
N ALA A 150 -1.58 11.87 -3.00
CA ALA A 150 -2.95 11.90 -3.46
C ALA A 150 -3.77 10.74 -2.88
N ARG A 151 -3.25 9.51 -2.97
CA ARG A 151 -3.89 8.32 -2.39
C ARG A 151 -4.23 8.53 -0.92
N ASN A 152 -3.27 9.01 -0.13
CA ASN A 152 -3.47 9.28 1.29
C ASN A 152 -4.61 10.28 1.54
N LEU A 153 -4.65 11.40 0.81
CA LEU A 153 -5.71 12.41 0.95
C LEU A 153 -7.09 11.88 0.49
N ILE A 154 -7.14 11.16 -0.63
CA ILE A 154 -8.39 10.65 -1.23
C ILE A 154 -9.03 9.55 -0.36
N PHE A 155 -8.21 8.76 0.33
CA PHE A 155 -8.67 7.78 1.30
C PHE A 155 -8.88 8.36 2.71
N GLY A 156 -8.65 9.66 2.91
CA GLY A 156 -8.96 10.38 4.14
C GLY A 156 -7.99 10.08 5.28
N LEU A 157 -6.74 9.72 4.98
CA LEU A 157 -5.72 9.51 6.00
C LEU A 157 -5.15 10.83 6.50
N SER A 158 -4.84 10.88 7.79
CA SER A 158 -4.16 12.00 8.43
C SER A 158 -2.65 11.76 8.40
N LEU A 159 -1.93 12.65 7.72
CA LEU A 159 -0.47 12.56 7.61
C LEU A 159 0.22 13.33 8.74
N SER A 160 1.20 12.70 9.38
CA SER A 160 2.10 13.37 10.32
C SER A 160 3.07 14.29 9.54
N GLY A 161 3.72 15.23 10.23
CA GLY A 161 4.74 16.08 9.62
C GLY A 161 5.93 15.27 9.08
N ASP A 162 6.31 14.20 9.77
CA ASP A 162 7.38 13.29 9.35
C ASP A 162 6.98 12.51 8.09
N GLU A 163 5.74 12.03 8.04
CA GLU A 163 5.20 11.30 6.88
C GLU A 163 5.12 12.20 5.64
N LEU A 164 4.62 13.43 5.81
CA LEU A 164 4.60 14.41 4.71
C LEU A 164 6.01 14.75 4.22
N THR A 165 6.99 14.79 5.14
CA THR A 165 8.38 15.05 4.79
C THR A 165 8.99 13.88 4.01
N ARG A 166 8.68 12.64 4.41
CA ARG A 166 9.09 11.42 3.68
C ARG A 166 8.53 11.46 2.26
N ILE A 167 7.23 11.61 2.10
CA ILE A 167 6.56 11.60 0.79
C ILE A 167 7.15 12.67 -0.15
N LYS A 168 7.42 13.88 0.34
CA LYS A 168 8.03 14.96 -0.46
C LYS A 168 9.52 14.77 -0.81
N GLN A 169 10.15 13.74 -0.27
CA GLN A 169 11.54 13.38 -0.52
C GLN A 169 11.68 12.01 -1.19
N GLU A 170 10.59 11.26 -1.25
CA GLU A 170 10.52 9.98 -1.93
C GLU A 170 10.77 10.19 -3.43
N ASP A 171 11.50 9.26 -4.02
CA ASP A 171 11.62 9.10 -5.47
C ASP A 171 11.54 7.60 -5.68
N ASP A 172 10.34 7.15 -6.04
CA ASP A 172 9.92 5.75 -6.16
C ASP A 172 10.19 5.18 -7.56
N ARG A 173 11.03 5.87 -8.35
CA ARG A 173 11.40 5.42 -9.68
C ARG A 173 12.06 4.05 -9.67
N GLY A 174 11.64 3.23 -10.61
CA GLY A 174 12.15 1.89 -10.81
C GLY A 174 12.00 1.40 -12.24
N VAL A 175 11.99 0.07 -12.38
CA VAL A 175 11.76 -0.59 -13.66
C VAL A 175 10.83 -1.78 -13.50
N VAL A 176 9.94 -1.96 -14.48
CA VAL A 176 9.16 -3.19 -14.65
C VAL A 176 9.58 -3.93 -15.92
N VAL A 177 9.37 -5.24 -15.94
CA VAL A 177 9.65 -6.08 -17.12
C VAL A 177 8.35 -6.32 -17.91
N VAL A 178 8.28 -5.80 -19.13
CA VAL A 178 7.15 -5.99 -20.05
C VAL A 178 7.65 -6.66 -21.32
N ASN A 179 7.15 -7.86 -21.63
CA ASN A 179 7.58 -8.65 -22.79
C ASN A 179 9.10 -8.84 -22.89
N GLY A 180 9.78 -8.94 -21.74
CA GLY A 180 11.24 -9.08 -21.67
C GLY A 180 12.03 -7.77 -21.79
N GLN A 181 11.36 -6.62 -21.90
CA GLN A 181 11.97 -5.29 -21.93
C GLN A 181 11.81 -4.58 -20.57
N LEU A 182 12.85 -3.87 -20.15
CA LEU A 182 12.78 -2.97 -18.99
C LEU A 182 12.11 -1.65 -19.38
N ILE A 183 11.09 -1.26 -18.61
CA ILE A 183 10.39 0.02 -18.75
C ILE A 183 10.59 0.80 -17.44
N SER A 184 11.06 2.05 -17.55
CA SER A 184 11.16 2.96 -16.40
C SER A 184 9.78 3.41 -15.95
N VAL A 185 9.58 3.42 -14.64
CA VAL A 185 8.29 3.68 -14.00
C VAL A 185 8.44 4.43 -12.69
N GLU A 186 7.37 5.05 -12.23
CA GLU A 186 7.10 5.34 -10.80
C GLU A 186 6.34 4.15 -10.21
N MET A 187 6.54 3.83 -8.93
CA MET A 187 6.16 2.56 -8.32
C MET A 187 5.40 2.72 -7.01
N ALA A 188 4.15 2.28 -6.97
CA ALA A 188 3.47 2.02 -5.71
C ALA A 188 4.05 0.83 -4.95
N THR A 189 4.64 1.06 -3.78
CA THR A 189 5.20 0.02 -2.90
C THR A 189 4.50 -0.06 -1.54
N LEU A 190 4.61 -1.22 -0.87
CA LEU A 190 4.17 -1.37 0.51
C LEU A 190 5.30 -1.04 1.49
N PRO A 191 4.95 -0.58 2.70
CA PRO A 191 5.92 -0.52 3.78
C PRO A 191 6.47 -1.92 4.09
N THR A 192 7.76 -1.99 4.40
CA THR A 192 8.44 -3.23 4.80
C THR A 192 8.58 -3.28 6.31
N VAL A 193 8.52 -4.48 6.89
CA VAL A 193 8.71 -4.68 8.32
C VAL A 193 9.89 -5.63 8.56
N THR A 194 10.78 -5.20 9.44
CA THR A 194 11.89 -6.01 9.96
C THR A 194 11.65 -6.30 11.43
N ILE A 195 12.24 -7.38 11.95
CA ILE A 195 12.16 -7.77 13.35
C ILE A 195 13.56 -8.04 13.89
N ALA A 196 13.85 -7.56 15.10
CA ALA A 196 15.09 -7.84 15.80
C ALA A 196 14.83 -8.07 17.30
N ALA A 197 15.57 -9.00 17.90
CA ALA A 197 15.62 -9.14 19.36
C ALA A 197 16.44 -7.96 19.92
N THR A 198 15.75 -6.93 20.38
CA THR A 198 16.39 -5.73 20.96
C THR A 198 16.69 -5.88 22.43
N ASP A 199 16.00 -6.81 23.10
CA ASP A 199 16.41 -7.35 24.38
C ASP A 199 16.31 -8.87 24.30
N ALA A 200 17.47 -9.53 24.21
CA ALA A 200 17.56 -10.98 24.12
C ALA A 200 17.82 -11.64 25.48
N ALA A 201 18.17 -10.84 26.49
CA ALA A 201 18.53 -11.35 27.81
C ALA A 201 17.28 -11.39 28.69
N SER A 202 16.35 -12.28 28.37
CA SER A 202 15.21 -12.56 29.24
C SER A 202 15.64 -13.49 30.37
N ALA A 203 15.18 -13.23 31.60
CA ALA A 203 15.46 -14.09 32.72
C ALA A 203 14.24 -14.23 33.64
N GLU A 204 14.05 -15.43 34.17
CA GLU A 204 13.25 -15.64 35.37
C GLU A 204 13.83 -14.81 36.51
N VAL A 205 12.93 -14.28 37.33
CA VAL A 205 13.30 -13.58 38.54
C VAL A 205 12.46 -14.14 39.67
N ILE A 206 13.09 -14.28 40.84
CA ILE A 206 12.40 -14.79 42.04
C ILE A 206 11.21 -13.88 42.35
N ALA A 207 10.07 -14.48 42.71
CA ALA A 207 8.87 -13.78 43.16
C ALA A 207 9.17 -12.54 44.03
N GLY A 208 8.80 -11.36 43.53
CA GLY A 208 9.01 -10.07 44.19
C GLY A 208 10.19 -9.25 43.65
N GLN A 209 10.96 -9.77 42.69
CA GLN A 209 11.96 -9.01 41.93
C GLN A 209 11.37 -8.32 40.69
N VAL A 210 12.14 -7.37 40.13
CA VAL A 210 11.77 -6.68 38.89
C VAL A 210 11.92 -7.67 37.73
N LEU A 211 10.84 -7.90 36.99
CA LEU A 211 10.84 -8.75 35.79
C LEU A 211 11.87 -8.27 34.77
N ASN A 212 12.53 -9.20 34.10
CA ASN A 212 13.45 -8.95 33.00
C ASN A 212 12.95 -9.61 31.71
N PRO A 213 11.92 -9.02 31.04
CA PRO A 213 11.34 -9.61 29.85
C PRO A 213 12.27 -9.50 28.64
N GLY A 214 12.20 -10.48 27.75
CA GLY A 214 12.76 -10.34 26.41
C GLY A 214 11.91 -9.39 25.56
N ARG A 215 12.51 -8.78 24.54
CA ARG A 215 11.79 -7.88 23.62
C ARG A 215 12.25 -8.06 22.19
N PHE A 216 11.30 -8.36 21.32
CA PHE A 216 11.44 -8.12 19.90
C PHE A 216 10.89 -6.75 19.53
N THR A 217 11.69 -5.96 18.79
CA THR A 217 11.24 -4.73 18.16
C THR A 217 11.03 -4.98 16.68
N LEU A 218 9.82 -4.69 16.21
CA LEU A 218 9.53 -4.62 14.79
C LEU A 218 9.70 -3.18 14.32
N THR A 219 10.38 -3.00 13.20
CA THR A 219 10.60 -1.67 12.59
C THR A 219 9.99 -1.65 11.20
N ARG A 220 9.09 -0.70 10.98
CA ARG A 220 8.42 -0.41 9.71
C ARG A 220 9.20 0.66 8.94
N THR A 221 9.49 0.40 7.68
CA THR A 221 10.14 1.34 6.74
C THR A 221 9.17 1.64 5.59
N GLY A 222 9.18 2.88 5.08
CA GLY A 222 8.23 3.38 4.10
C GLY A 222 7.04 4.06 4.78
N SER A 223 5.88 4.05 4.10
CA SER A 223 4.65 4.71 4.56
C SER A 223 4.24 4.33 5.97
N THR A 224 3.88 5.32 6.80
CA THR A 224 3.31 5.16 8.15
C THR A 224 1.87 5.67 8.26
N ALA A 225 1.30 6.18 7.16
CA ALA A 225 0.01 6.88 7.14
C ALA A 225 -1.18 6.09 7.72
N SER A 226 -1.18 4.76 7.59
CA SER A 226 -2.24 3.87 8.10
C SER A 226 -1.73 2.92 9.18
N THR A 227 -2.66 2.35 9.96
CA THR A 227 -2.35 1.21 10.82
C THR A 227 -1.87 0.02 9.99
N LEU A 228 -0.99 -0.81 10.55
CA LEU A 228 -0.51 -2.04 9.93
C LEU A 228 -0.44 -3.14 10.99
N THR A 229 -1.16 -4.24 10.79
CA THR A 229 -1.06 -5.44 11.62
C THR A 229 -0.14 -6.45 10.95
N VAL A 230 0.79 -6.98 11.72
CA VAL A 230 1.75 -8.00 11.30
C VAL A 230 1.52 -9.25 12.13
N ASP A 231 1.17 -10.34 11.48
CA ASP A 231 1.07 -11.65 12.11
C ASP A 231 2.48 -12.26 12.25
N TYR A 232 2.72 -12.96 13.35
CA TYR A 232 3.97 -13.67 13.60
C TYR A 232 3.71 -15.04 14.21
N THR A 233 4.62 -15.97 13.96
CA THR A 233 4.64 -17.28 14.64
C THR A 233 5.84 -17.34 15.56
N VAL A 234 5.70 -18.11 16.63
CA VAL A 234 6.76 -18.33 17.62
C VAL A 234 7.12 -19.82 17.59
N ALA A 235 8.42 -20.11 17.62
CA ALA A 235 8.98 -21.45 17.66
C ALA A 235 10.17 -21.46 18.62
N GLY A 236 10.54 -22.64 19.11
CA GLY A 236 11.61 -22.81 20.10
C GLY A 236 11.34 -24.01 20.98
N THR A 237 12.13 -24.15 22.04
CA THR A 237 11.87 -25.14 23.10
C THR A 237 10.91 -24.61 24.14
N ALA A 238 10.87 -23.28 24.35
CA ALA A 238 9.99 -22.66 25.32
C ALA A 238 8.52 -22.66 24.86
N THR A 239 7.60 -22.93 25.77
CA THR A 239 6.17 -23.13 25.52
C THR A 239 5.35 -21.89 25.86
N ASN A 240 4.65 -21.36 24.86
CA ASN A 240 3.77 -20.20 25.00
C ASN A 240 2.64 -20.45 26.02
N GLY A 241 2.56 -19.61 27.04
CA GLY A 241 1.59 -19.70 28.13
C GLY A 241 2.02 -20.61 29.29
N ILE A 242 3.18 -21.25 29.21
CA ILE A 242 3.80 -22.01 30.30
C ILE A 242 5.04 -21.24 30.78
N ASP A 243 6.05 -21.14 29.91
CA ASP A 243 7.36 -20.57 30.24
C ASP A 243 7.37 -19.03 30.08
N TYR A 244 6.44 -18.51 29.29
CA TYR A 244 6.22 -17.07 29.11
C TYR A 244 4.75 -16.74 28.87
N SER A 245 4.36 -15.50 29.17
CA SER A 245 2.98 -15.01 29.01
C SER A 245 2.46 -15.18 27.58
N ASN A 246 1.17 -15.54 27.43
CA ASN A 246 0.54 -15.74 26.13
C ASN A 246 0.81 -14.59 25.14
N LEU A 247 1.54 -14.89 24.07
CA LEU A 247 1.71 -14.00 22.93
C LEU A 247 0.51 -14.11 21.98
N SER A 248 0.05 -12.96 21.47
CA SER A 248 -1.15 -12.82 20.61
C SER A 248 -0.99 -13.42 19.21
N GLY A 249 0.25 -13.63 18.75
CA GLY A 249 0.54 -14.04 17.37
C GLY A 249 0.41 -12.90 16.34
N SER A 250 0.19 -11.66 16.80
CA SER A 250 0.18 -10.48 15.94
C SER A 250 0.57 -9.22 16.70
N VAL A 251 1.06 -8.22 15.97
CA VAL A 251 1.43 -6.91 16.50
C VAL A 251 0.95 -5.81 15.56
N THR A 252 0.43 -4.72 16.11
CA THR A 252 -0.12 -3.61 15.32
C THR A 252 0.74 -2.35 15.46
N PHE A 253 1.18 -1.82 14.34
CA PHE A 253 1.66 -0.45 14.21
C PHE A 253 0.46 0.49 14.17
N ALA A 254 0.40 1.44 15.09
CA ALA A 254 -0.55 2.55 14.99
C ALA A 254 -0.23 3.44 13.76
N ALA A 255 -1.21 4.20 13.28
CA ALA A 255 -0.95 5.22 12.26
C ALA A 255 0.10 6.22 12.78
N GLY A 256 1.08 6.54 11.95
CA GLY A 256 2.25 7.35 12.29
C GLY A 256 3.34 6.63 13.08
N ALA A 257 3.16 5.37 13.47
CA ALA A 257 4.18 4.61 14.21
C ALA A 257 5.06 3.79 13.28
N ASN A 258 6.38 3.91 13.46
CA ASN A 258 7.38 3.10 12.75
C ASN A 258 7.95 1.94 13.59
N LYS A 259 7.52 1.81 14.85
CA LYS A 259 7.93 0.72 15.74
C LYS A 259 6.72 0.07 16.39
N ALA A 260 6.83 -1.24 16.58
CA ALA A 260 5.93 -2.01 17.41
C ALA A 260 6.73 -3.06 18.19
N PHE A 261 6.19 -3.52 19.31
CA PHE A 261 6.94 -4.35 20.26
C PHE A 261 6.20 -5.66 20.54
N VAL A 262 6.97 -6.73 20.67
CA VAL A 262 6.51 -8.02 21.22
C VAL A 262 7.33 -8.28 22.47
N ASP A 263 6.68 -8.12 23.62
CA ASP A 263 7.28 -8.34 24.94
C ASP A 263 7.09 -9.80 25.36
N VAL A 264 8.19 -10.47 25.68
CA VAL A 264 8.24 -11.86 26.13
C VAL A 264 8.46 -11.85 27.64
N ASN A 265 7.36 -11.81 28.39
CA ASN A 265 7.42 -11.85 29.84
C ASN A 265 7.55 -13.31 30.30
N VAL A 266 8.71 -13.65 30.84
CA VAL A 266 9.00 -14.98 31.38
C VAL A 266 8.13 -15.24 32.62
N ILE A 267 7.65 -16.46 32.78
CA ILE A 267 6.89 -16.93 33.94
C ILE A 267 7.85 -17.64 34.88
N ASP A 268 7.81 -17.30 36.17
CA ASP A 268 8.52 -18.04 37.22
C ASP A 268 7.75 -19.33 37.50
N ASP A 269 8.28 -20.48 37.06
CA ASP A 269 7.70 -21.78 37.30
C ASP A 269 8.69 -22.77 37.95
N ALA A 270 8.31 -24.06 38.02
CA ALA A 270 9.10 -25.08 38.73
C ALA A 270 10.08 -25.84 37.82
N ASP A 271 10.00 -25.63 36.51
CA ASP A 271 10.86 -26.28 35.53
C ASP A 271 12.14 -25.42 35.37
N PHE A 272 13.30 -26.08 35.43
CA PHE A 272 14.58 -25.38 35.29
C PHE A 272 14.94 -25.31 33.81
N GLU A 273 14.90 -24.10 33.24
CA GLU A 273 15.06 -23.88 31.81
C GLU A 273 16.41 -23.23 31.46
N GLY A 274 17.50 -23.92 31.83
CA GLY A 274 18.82 -23.71 31.24
C GLY A 274 19.92 -23.19 32.18
N ALA A 275 21.14 -23.65 31.91
CA ALA A 275 22.41 -23.20 32.50
C ALA A 275 23.21 -22.35 31.52
#